data_AF-A0A952X7D1-F1
#
_entry.id   AF-A0A952X7D1-F1
#
_cell.length_a   1.000
_cell.length_b   1.000
_cell.length_c   1.000
_cell.angle_alpha   90.00
_cell.angle_beta   90.00
_cell.angle_gamma   90.00
#
_symmetry.space_group_name_H-M   'P 1'
#
loop_
_entity.id
_entity.type
_entity.pdbx_description
1 polymer ?
#
loop_
_entity_poly.entity_id
_entity_poly.type
_entity_poly.pdbx_seq_one_letter_code
_entity_poly.pdbx_strand_id
1 'polypeptide(L)'
;MKVYAVVSSKFYIIFSLIIITVAISFVGYERYQKNIVLPLYSQERLLGESVHERNKPMIKELFRLGDRVGDLKEVKSRAIVNKDQRDAHILLSKICKDSCLPVRCRLDPGLGHACRVNCPSRKIRFCVTTLKPIKN
;
A
#
# COMPACT_ATOMS: atom_id res chain seq x y z
N MET A 1 -39.10 -34.22 -24.71
CA MET A 1 -37.84 -34.04 -23.95
C MET A 1 -37.13 -32.74 -24.40
N LYS A 2 -37.50 -31.57 -23.88
CA LYS A 2 -36.80 -30.28 -24.19
C LYS A 2 -36.71 -29.32 -22.99
N VAL A 3 -37.33 -29.66 -21.86
CA VAL A 3 -37.48 -28.75 -20.71
C VAL A 3 -36.30 -28.84 -19.72
N TYR A 4 -35.63 -29.99 -19.63
CA TYR A 4 -34.53 -30.20 -18.66
C TYR A 4 -33.19 -29.55 -19.04
N ALA A 5 -32.94 -29.33 -20.33
CA ALA A 5 -31.66 -28.76 -20.80
C ALA A 5 -31.52 -27.26 -20.53
N VAL A 6 -32.63 -26.51 -20.57
CA VAL A 6 -32.64 -25.04 -20.37
C VAL A 6 -32.49 -24.67 -18.90
N VAL A 7 -33.06 -25.47 -18.00
CA VAL A 7 -32.96 -25.25 -16.54
C VAL A 7 -31.51 -25.43 -16.10
N SER A 8 -30.84 -26.50 -16.55
CA SER A 8 -29.44 -26.77 -16.20
C SER A 8 -28.49 -25.64 -16.62
N SER A 9 -28.68 -25.05 -17.81
CA SER A 9 -27.80 -24.00 -18.33
C SER A 9 -27.90 -22.69 -17.53
N LYS A 10 -29.11 -22.28 -17.09
CA LYS A 10 -29.30 -21.08 -16.28
C LYS A 10 -28.70 -21.22 -14.88
N PHE A 11 -28.82 -22.40 -14.27
CA PHE A 11 -28.18 -22.69 -12.98
C PHE A 11 -26.66 -22.68 -13.08
N TYR A 12 -26.08 -23.22 -14.15
CA TYR A 12 -24.63 -23.14 -14.39
C TYR A 12 -24.15 -21.69 -14.50
N ILE A 13 -24.84 -20.84 -15.27
CA ILE A 13 -24.47 -19.41 -15.42
C ILE A 13 -24.52 -18.68 -14.06
N ILE A 14 -25.56 -18.91 -13.26
CA ILE A 14 -25.70 -18.31 -11.93
C ILE A 14 -24.59 -18.79 -11.00
N PHE A 15 -24.29 -20.09 -11.02
CA PHE A 15 -23.24 -20.67 -10.17
C PHE A 15 -21.85 -20.13 -10.57
N SER A 16 -21.57 -20.00 -11.87
CA SER A 16 -20.35 -19.37 -12.37
C SER A 16 -20.24 -17.90 -11.94
N LEU A 17 -21.32 -17.13 -12.00
CA LEU A 17 -21.34 -15.74 -11.53
C LEU A 17 -21.04 -15.63 -10.03
N ILE A 18 -21.60 -16.52 -9.20
CA ILE A 18 -21.34 -16.54 -7.76
C ILE A 18 -19.87 -16.85 -7.49
N ILE A 19 -19.30 -17.87 -8.16
CA ILE A 19 -17.88 -18.23 -8.01
C ILE A 19 -16.97 -17.07 -8.44
N ILE A 20 -17.26 -16.42 -9.56
CA ILE A 20 -16.50 -15.24 -10.02
C ILE A 20 -16.58 -14.11 -9.00
N THR A 21 -17.76 -13.84 -8.46
CA THR A 21 -17.95 -12.78 -7.46
C THR A 21 -17.17 -13.07 -6.18
N VAL A 22 -17.25 -14.31 -5.67
CA VAL A 22 -16.48 -14.75 -4.50
C VAL A 22 -14.97 -14.68 -4.79
N ALA A 23 -14.52 -15.07 -5.97
CA ALA A 23 -13.12 -14.96 -6.36
C ALA A 23 -12.64 -13.50 -6.42
N ILE A 24 -13.43 -12.59 -6.99
CA ILE A 24 -13.11 -11.15 -7.02
C ILE A 24 -13.09 -10.58 -5.60
N SER A 25 -14.08 -10.90 -4.77
CA SER A 25 -14.14 -10.47 -3.37
C SER A 25 -12.97 -11.03 -2.55
N PHE A 26 -12.58 -12.29 -2.77
CA PHE A 26 -11.45 -12.92 -2.10
C PHE A 26 -10.13 -12.29 -2.53
N VAL A 27 -9.91 -12.05 -3.82
CA VAL A 27 -8.73 -11.33 -4.33
C VAL A 27 -8.71 -9.90 -3.81
N GLY A 28 -9.86 -9.22 -3.75
CA GLY A 28 -10.00 -7.89 -3.17
C GLY A 28 -9.68 -7.88 -1.68
N TYR A 29 -10.15 -8.87 -0.93
CA TYR A 29 -9.92 -9.04 0.50
C TYR A 29 -8.45 -9.38 0.81
N GLU A 30 -7.85 -10.29 0.06
CA GLU A 30 -6.42 -10.63 0.13
C GLU A 30 -5.56 -9.40 -0.18
N ARG A 31 -5.90 -8.61 -1.20
CA ARG A 31 -5.20 -7.35 -1.52
C ARG A 31 -5.37 -6.31 -0.42
N TYR A 32 -6.55 -6.24 0.19
CA TYR A 32 -6.84 -5.35 1.33
C TYR A 32 -6.05 -5.73 2.58
N GLN A 33 -6.06 -7.01 2.95
CA GLN A 33 -5.32 -7.57 4.11
C GLN A 33 -3.81 -7.49 3.94
N LYS A 34 -3.30 -7.83 2.75
CA LYS A 34 -1.86 -7.83 2.49
C LYS A 34 -1.26 -6.43 2.40
N ASN A 35 -2.06 -5.36 2.52
CA ASN A 35 -1.57 -3.99 2.41
C ASN A 35 -0.68 -3.85 1.18
N ILE A 36 -1.00 -4.61 0.11
CA ILE A 36 -0.30 -4.53 -1.16
C ILE A 36 -0.63 -3.13 -1.60
N VAL A 37 0.35 -2.26 -1.41
CA VAL A 37 0.46 -0.96 -2.04
C VAL A 37 -0.12 -1.16 -3.42
N LEU A 38 -1.34 -0.65 -3.65
CA LEU A 38 -1.92 -0.71 -4.98
C LEU A 38 -0.82 -0.19 -5.90
N PRO A 39 -0.37 -0.95 -6.91
CA PRO A 39 0.70 -0.52 -7.82
C PRO A 39 0.38 0.82 -8.53
N LEU A 40 -0.81 1.37 -8.28
CA LEU A 40 -1.25 2.72 -8.64
C LEU A 40 -0.51 3.88 -7.98
N TYR A 41 0.29 3.69 -6.92
CA TYR A 41 0.97 4.79 -6.21
C TYR A 41 2.46 4.89 -6.58
N SER A 42 2.74 5.19 -7.85
CA SER A 42 4.09 5.54 -8.30
C SER A 42 4.59 6.81 -7.61
N GLN A 43 5.91 6.94 -7.46
CA GLN A 43 6.53 8.13 -6.90
C GLN A 43 6.07 9.41 -7.61
N GLU A 44 5.98 9.37 -8.94
CA GLU A 44 5.54 10.51 -9.77
C GLU A 44 4.12 10.96 -9.41
N ARG A 45 3.19 10.01 -9.27
CA ARG A 45 1.82 10.30 -8.91
C ARG A 45 1.73 10.91 -7.51
N LEU A 46 2.48 10.36 -6.56
CA LEU A 46 2.51 10.87 -5.18
C LEU A 46 3.16 12.25 -5.07
N LEU A 47 4.10 12.58 -5.95
CA LEU A 47 4.65 13.94 -6.05
C LEU A 47 3.61 14.93 -6.61
N GLY A 48 2.75 14.50 -7.54
CA GLY A 48 1.66 15.31 -8.07
C GLY A 48 0.55 15.58 -7.04
N GLU A 49 0.33 14.64 -6.11
CA GLU A 49 -0.69 14.71 -5.05
C GLU A 49 -0.18 15.37 -3.76
N SER A 50 1.08 15.80 -3.74
CA SER A 50 1.65 16.49 -2.60
C SER A 50 1.10 17.91 -2.51
N VAL A 51 0.39 18.19 -1.41
CA VAL A 51 -0.19 19.54 -1.17
C VAL A 51 0.90 20.58 -0.91
N HIS A 52 2.03 20.17 -0.33
CA HIS A 52 3.11 21.09 0.01
C HIS A 52 4.41 20.76 -0.72
N GLU A 53 4.94 21.72 -1.47
CA GLU A 53 6.20 21.57 -2.22
C GLU A 53 7.38 21.12 -1.32
N ARG A 54 7.42 21.62 -0.08
CA ARG A 54 8.42 21.26 0.93
C ARG A 54 8.43 19.76 1.30
N ASN A 55 7.34 19.05 1.05
CA ASN A 55 7.22 17.62 1.35
C ASN A 55 7.69 16.74 0.18
N LYS A 56 7.80 17.28 -1.04
CA LYS A 56 8.27 16.52 -2.21
C LYS A 56 9.67 15.94 -2.05
N PRO A 57 10.69 16.64 -1.51
CA PRO A 57 11.99 16.04 -1.23
C PRO A 57 11.90 14.84 -0.28
N MET A 58 11.01 14.92 0.73
CA MET A 58 10.78 13.83 1.67
C MET A 58 10.14 12.62 0.99
N ILE A 59 9.18 12.82 0.08
CA ILE A 59 8.59 11.76 -0.73
C ILE A 59 9.67 11.05 -1.56
N LYS A 60 10.54 11.80 -2.25
CA LYS A 60 11.65 11.22 -3.03
C LYS A 60 12.59 10.39 -2.14
N GLU A 61 12.91 10.90 -0.95
CA GLU A 61 13.80 10.22 -0.01
C GLU A 61 13.18 8.93 0.54
N LEU A 62 11.88 8.91 0.81
CA LEU A 62 11.16 7.71 1.24
C LEU A 62 11.24 6.59 0.20
N PHE A 63 11.08 6.90 -1.10
CA PHE A 63 11.26 5.93 -2.18
C PHE A 63 12.71 5.49 -2.31
N ARG A 64 13.66 6.44 -2.34
CA ARG A 64 15.10 6.14 -2.44
C ARG A 64 15.58 5.18 -1.35
N LEU A 65 15.10 5.36 -0.12
CA LEU A 65 15.41 4.47 1.01
C LEU A 65 14.61 3.17 0.96
N GLY A 66 13.32 3.26 0.60
CA GLY A 66 12.42 2.12 0.45
C GLY A 66 12.94 1.09 -0.55
N ASP A 67 13.46 1.53 -1.69
CA ASP A 67 14.03 0.65 -2.73
C ASP A 67 15.27 -0.11 -2.24
N ARG A 68 16.05 0.49 -1.34
CA ARG A 68 17.27 -0.12 -0.77
C ARG A 68 16.96 -1.23 0.25
N VAL A 69 15.79 -1.15 0.88
CA VAL A 69 15.39 -2.04 1.99
C VAL A 69 14.10 -2.80 1.68
N GLY A 70 13.68 -2.86 0.42
CA GLY A 70 12.36 -3.33 -0.03
C GLY A 70 11.86 -4.57 0.70
N ASP A 71 12.65 -5.64 0.66
CA ASP A 71 12.31 -6.95 1.26
C ASP A 71 12.56 -7.02 2.77
N LEU A 72 13.20 -6.00 3.33
CA LEU A 72 13.64 -5.94 4.73
C LEU A 72 12.71 -5.07 5.60
N LYS A 73 11.64 -4.50 5.04
CA LYS A 73 10.71 -3.59 5.74
C LYS A 73 10.10 -4.18 7.03
N GLU A 74 9.89 -5.50 7.08
CA GLU A 74 9.36 -6.19 8.28
C GLU A 74 10.45 -6.81 9.15
N VAL A 75 11.72 -6.68 8.77
CA VAL A 75 12.88 -7.20 9.50
C VAL A 75 13.35 -6.15 10.51
N LYS A 76 13.75 -6.58 11.71
CA LYS A 76 14.36 -5.67 12.69
C LYS A 76 15.72 -5.19 12.16
N SER A 77 16.02 -3.89 12.24
CA SER A 77 17.30 -3.34 11.73
C SER A 77 18.54 -4.08 12.26
N ARG A 78 18.50 -4.56 13.51
CA ARG A 78 19.59 -5.32 14.15
C ARG A 78 19.89 -6.67 13.48
N ALA A 79 18.94 -7.24 12.75
CA ALA A 79 19.07 -8.51 12.04
C ALA A 79 19.58 -8.34 10.60
N ILE A 80 19.75 -7.10 10.14
CA ILE A 80 20.27 -6.81 8.80
C ILE A 80 21.81 -6.88 8.85
N VAL A 81 22.37 -7.81 8.09
CA VAL A 81 23.82 -8.08 8.03
C VAL A 81 24.55 -6.97 7.26
N ASN A 82 24.00 -6.56 6.12
CA ASN A 82 24.56 -5.50 5.29
C ASN A 82 24.44 -4.15 6.02
N LYS A 83 25.59 -3.49 6.24
CA LYS A 83 25.65 -2.21 6.98
C LYS A 83 24.87 -1.09 6.27
N ASP A 84 25.01 -0.96 4.95
CA ASP A 84 24.36 0.12 4.20
C ASP A 84 22.84 -0.05 4.20
N GLN A 85 22.35 -1.28 4.05
CA GLN A 85 20.92 -1.57 4.15
C GLN A 85 20.39 -1.35 5.57
N ARG A 86 21.17 -1.71 6.59
CA ARG A 86 20.81 -1.46 7.98
C ARG A 86 20.70 0.03 8.29
N ASP A 87 21.67 0.82 7.82
CA ASP A 87 21.68 2.26 8.04
C ASP A 87 20.53 2.94 7.28
N ALA A 88 20.26 2.51 6.05
CA ALA A 88 19.07 2.92 5.29
C ALA A 88 17.77 2.57 6.02
N HIS A 89 17.67 1.36 6.59
CA HIS A 89 16.49 0.91 7.33
C HIS A 89 16.26 1.71 8.63
N ILE A 90 17.34 2.07 9.34
CA ILE A 90 17.29 2.94 10.53
C ILE A 90 16.83 4.33 10.14
N LEU A 91 17.42 4.91 9.08
CA LEU A 91 17.07 6.25 8.61
C LEU A 91 15.61 6.30 8.14
N LEU A 92 15.18 5.33 7.35
CA LEU A 92 13.80 5.18 6.91
C LEU A 92 12.86 5.11 8.12
N SER A 93 13.16 4.24 9.09
CA SER A 93 12.37 4.11 10.32
C SER A 93 12.26 5.42 11.11
N LYS A 94 13.33 6.23 11.12
CA LYS A 94 13.35 7.55 11.77
C LYS A 94 12.46 8.54 11.03
N ILE A 95 12.65 8.67 9.71
CA ILE A 95 11.82 9.53 8.85
C ILE A 95 10.33 9.17 9.00
N CYS A 96 10.00 7.88 8.98
CA CYS A 96 8.62 7.43 9.13
C CYS A 96 8.00 7.86 10.46
N LYS A 97 8.79 7.86 11.54
CA LYS A 97 8.34 8.29 12.86
C LYS A 97 8.14 9.81 12.95
N ASP A 98 9.03 10.58 12.31
CA ASP A 98 9.06 12.04 12.42
C ASP A 98 8.11 12.73 11.42
N SER A 99 8.01 12.17 10.21
CA SER A 99 7.19 12.72 9.12
C SER A 99 5.73 12.28 9.19
N CYS A 100 5.46 11.04 9.65
CA CYS A 100 4.10 10.51 9.69
C CYS A 100 3.39 10.68 11.03
N LEU A 101 3.48 11.90 11.54
CA LEU A 101 2.53 12.39 12.53
C LEU A 101 1.13 12.40 11.91
N PRO A 102 0.08 11.95 12.64
CA PRO A 102 -1.29 11.83 12.12
C PRO A 102 -1.78 13.08 11.39
N VAL A 103 -1.44 14.26 11.92
CA VAL A 103 -1.86 15.55 11.34
C VAL A 103 -1.16 15.82 10.01
N ARG A 104 0.16 15.61 9.92
CA ARG A 104 0.95 15.92 8.72
C ARG A 104 0.59 15.01 7.54
N CYS A 105 0.53 13.71 7.79
CA CYS A 105 0.17 12.73 6.76
C CYS A 105 -1.32 12.87 6.33
N ARG A 106 -2.21 13.42 7.18
CA ARG A 106 -3.61 13.70 6.81
C ARG A 106 -3.77 14.96 5.96
N LEU A 107 -2.93 15.98 6.18
CA LEU A 107 -2.96 17.24 5.44
C LEU A 107 -2.33 17.14 4.05
N ASP A 108 -1.34 16.26 3.88
CA ASP A 108 -0.67 16.01 2.60
C ASP A 108 -0.86 14.54 2.18
N PRO A 109 -1.85 14.25 1.31
CA PRO A 109 -2.13 12.90 0.84
C PRO A 109 -0.92 12.24 0.16
N GLY A 110 -0.18 12.98 -0.67
CA GLY A 110 1.02 12.48 -1.34
C GLY A 110 2.06 11.97 -0.34
N LEU A 111 2.36 12.75 0.69
CA LEU A 111 3.27 12.34 1.77
C LEU A 111 2.72 11.15 2.57
N GLY A 112 1.42 11.17 2.89
CA GLY A 112 0.76 10.12 3.62
C GLY A 112 0.82 8.75 2.92
N HIS A 113 0.52 8.74 1.63
CA HIS A 113 0.61 7.53 0.81
C HIS A 113 2.06 7.09 0.60
N ALA A 114 3.00 8.01 0.39
CA ALA A 114 4.43 7.69 0.27
C ALA A 114 4.98 6.98 1.52
N CYS A 115 4.58 7.45 2.71
CA CYS A 115 4.87 6.78 3.96
C CYS A 115 4.25 5.38 4.00
N ARG A 116 2.97 5.23 3.62
CA ARG A 116 2.29 3.92 3.57
C ARG A 116 3.00 2.91 2.68
N VAL A 117 3.56 3.35 1.55
CA VAL A 117 4.27 2.49 0.60
C VAL A 117 5.63 2.03 1.14
N ASN A 118 6.37 2.94 1.77
CA ASN A 118 7.79 2.72 2.04
C ASN A 118 8.10 2.33 3.49
N CYS A 119 7.30 2.79 4.45
CA CYS A 119 7.60 2.59 5.86
C CYS A 119 7.24 1.17 6.35
N PRO A 120 7.94 0.65 7.38
CA PRO A 120 7.56 -0.59 8.07
C PRO A 120 6.16 -0.50 8.67
N SER A 121 5.34 -1.56 8.56
CA SER A 121 3.92 -1.56 8.97
C SER A 121 3.72 -1.13 10.43
N ARG A 122 4.66 -1.49 11.32
CA ARG A 122 4.61 -1.16 12.76
C ARG A 122 4.85 0.32 13.07
N LYS A 123 5.33 1.12 12.10
CA LYS A 123 5.67 2.54 12.29
C LYS A 123 4.58 3.49 11.80
N ILE A 124 3.61 3.01 11.03
CA ILE A 124 2.58 3.82 10.37
C ILE A 124 1.18 3.60 10.99
N ARG A 125 1.10 3.06 12.21
CA ARG A 125 -0.16 2.59 12.84
C ARG A 125 -1.33 3.58 12.74
N PHE A 126 -1.06 4.88 12.61
CA PHE A 126 -2.07 5.93 12.53
C PHE A 126 -2.37 6.48 11.13
N CYS A 127 -1.43 6.39 10.17
CA CYS A 127 -1.65 6.99 8.85
C CYS A 127 -2.42 6.06 7.92
N VAL A 128 -2.45 4.75 8.19
CA VAL A 128 -3.20 3.77 7.36
C VAL A 128 -4.72 3.93 7.50
N THR A 129 -5.21 4.36 8.67
CA THR A 129 -6.67 4.40 8.97
C THR A 129 -7.35 5.71 8.60
N THR A 130 -6.60 6.77 8.28
CA THR A 130 -7.14 8.14 8.18
C THR A 130 -6.87 8.87 6.87
N LEU A 131 -6.21 8.23 5.91
CA LEU A 131 -5.89 8.87 4.63
C LEU A 131 -7.11 8.97 3.72
N LYS A 132 -7.35 10.17 3.20
CA LYS A 132 -8.28 10.35 2.08
C LYS A 132 -7.76 9.54 0.88
N PRO A 133 -8.64 8.85 0.15
CA PRO A 133 -8.25 8.22 -1.10
C PRO A 133 -7.75 9.30 -2.08
N ILE A 134 -6.67 8.99 -2.80
CA ILE A 134 -6.24 9.81 -3.93
C ILE A 134 -7.31 9.69 -5.01
N LYS A 135 -7.77 10.81 -5.57
CA LYS A 135 -8.75 10.77 -6.66
C LYS A 135 -8.09 10.12 -7.89
N ASN A 136 -8.75 9.10 -8.43
CA ASN A 136 -8.37 8.50 -9.71
C ASN A 136 -8.79 9.39 -10.87
#